data_AF-A0A5C3MBU2-F1
#
_entry.id   AF-A0A5C3MBU2-F1
#
_cell.length_a   1.000
_cell.length_b   1.000
_cell.length_c   1.000
_cell.angle_alpha   90.00
_cell.angle_beta   90.00
_cell.angle_gamma   90.00
#
_symmetry.space_group_name_H-M   'P 1'
#
loop_
_entity.id
_entity.type
_entity.pdbx_description
1 polymer ?
#
loop_
_entity_poly.entity_id
_entity_poly.type
_entity_poly.pdbx_seq_one_letter_code
_entity_poly.pdbx_strand_id
1 'polypeptide(L)'
;MKATRKSPSFTENRTWQLYQEDALPTIIAYPWLRFLSYTRWRERDELLGTTVLSRLFSTHLGIALFIMLSFLAFILLCVQAGSILSAPTKAPVYAKYFDVQGHRGGRGEAIENTLPAFAWGLIDGVTTLELDNGISKDGHVIVWHDEQISATKCNDTKPAFKNDLDFPYVGKYIANLTLAQIKTLDCGSKRLNDFPLQLTYPGTKLSTLNELFDFASCADPKHDLLWNIESKINPVQPNITRSVDDFVENQHAAFLASGYPRSQITYQSFDWRSIIRMKAKDPQIPTSALISYDNIYNADNSTNRAWFAGINIDDFPGATLGERIAEAAKTTGADVLSPSAVSLTSKSVDPALDGYVPFTTKEMISRAHELGMTVRPWTVDRHNIAEQLLEWKADGIISDYPHLVRNLVQQKGFRVAPKISKSKVLECLNKHLKKQ
;
A
#
# COMPACT_ATOMS: atom_id res chain seq x y z
N MET A 1 10.78 -29.78 -52.68
CA MET A 1 10.68 -28.46 -53.32
C MET A 1 11.18 -27.42 -52.32
N LYS A 2 12.31 -26.76 -52.63
CA LYS A 2 12.92 -25.69 -51.82
C LYS A 2 12.17 -24.38 -52.07
N ALA A 3 11.79 -23.67 -51.02
CA ALA A 3 11.31 -22.29 -51.11
C ALA A 3 12.13 -21.41 -50.16
N THR A 4 12.96 -20.58 -50.78
CA THR A 4 13.76 -19.51 -50.20
C THR A 4 12.89 -18.26 -50.03
N ARG A 5 12.95 -17.59 -48.88
CA ARG A 5 12.59 -16.17 -48.77
C ARG A 5 13.63 -15.41 -47.96
N LYS A 6 14.21 -14.41 -48.63
CA LYS A 6 15.13 -13.40 -48.15
C LYS A 6 14.39 -12.38 -47.27
N SER A 7 15.00 -11.97 -46.17
CA SER A 7 14.70 -10.73 -45.45
C SER A 7 15.61 -9.60 -45.96
N PRO A 8 15.14 -8.35 -46.05
CA PRO A 8 16.01 -7.20 -46.18
C PRO A 8 16.30 -6.55 -44.82
N SER A 9 17.57 -6.22 -44.65
CA SER A 9 18.18 -5.40 -43.61
C SER A 9 17.65 -3.97 -43.61
N PHE A 10 17.31 -3.44 -42.44
CA PHE A 10 17.18 -2.00 -42.20
C PHE A 10 18.36 -1.55 -41.34
N THR A 11 19.28 -0.82 -41.97
CA THR A 11 20.31 0.00 -41.33
C THR A 11 19.82 1.44 -41.35
N GLU A 12 19.68 2.08 -40.18
CA GLU A 12 19.78 3.54 -40.15
C GLU A 12 20.35 4.02 -38.81
N ASN A 13 21.54 4.59 -38.94
CA ASN A 13 22.26 5.36 -37.94
C ASN A 13 21.45 6.60 -37.54
N ARG A 14 21.31 6.86 -36.24
CA ARG A 14 21.22 8.23 -35.71
C ARG A 14 22.17 8.39 -34.55
N THR A 15 23.27 9.03 -34.89
CA THR A 15 24.21 9.74 -34.03
C THR A 15 23.48 10.76 -33.16
N TRP A 16 23.60 10.62 -31.84
CA TRP A 16 23.33 11.71 -30.90
C TRP A 16 24.53 12.65 -30.88
N GLN A 17 24.31 13.88 -31.35
CA GLN A 17 25.28 14.97 -31.27
C GLN A 17 25.50 15.36 -29.80
N LEU A 18 26.79 15.39 -29.43
CA LEU A 18 27.34 16.03 -28.25
C LEU A 18 26.98 17.52 -28.28
N TYR A 19 26.31 18.01 -27.23
CA TYR A 19 26.27 19.45 -26.95
C TYR A 19 27.53 19.81 -26.16
N GLN A 20 28.32 20.65 -26.80
CA GLN A 20 29.56 21.22 -26.34
C GLN A 20 29.28 22.39 -25.39
N GLU A 21 30.17 22.57 -24.43
CA GLU A 21 30.27 23.68 -23.50
C GLU A 21 30.24 25.03 -24.21
N ASP A 22 29.56 26.02 -23.64
CA ASP A 22 29.93 27.42 -23.82
C ASP A 22 29.53 28.30 -22.62
N ALA A 23 30.58 28.91 -22.07
CA ALA A 23 30.66 30.28 -21.58
C ALA A 23 29.73 30.80 -20.48
N LEU A 24 30.35 31.01 -19.31
CA LEU A 24 30.00 32.04 -18.31
C LEU A 24 29.81 33.43 -18.93
N PRO A 25 28.93 34.27 -18.35
CA PRO A 25 29.16 35.70 -18.29
C PRO A 25 29.33 36.21 -16.85
N THR A 26 30.36 37.02 -16.76
CA THR A 26 30.90 37.86 -15.69
C THR A 26 29.88 38.84 -15.08
N ILE A 27 29.83 38.86 -13.74
CA ILE A 27 29.73 40.01 -12.81
C ILE A 27 28.73 41.14 -13.13
N ILE A 28 27.78 41.34 -12.21
CA ILE A 28 27.38 42.67 -11.74
C ILE A 28 27.57 42.71 -10.22
N ALA A 29 28.45 43.62 -9.78
CA ALA A 29 28.79 43.94 -8.41
C ALA A 29 27.76 44.90 -7.77
N TYR A 30 27.84 45.11 -6.45
CA TYR A 30 27.96 46.40 -5.74
C TYR A 30 27.57 46.24 -4.22
N PRO A 31 27.90 47.17 -3.29
CA PRO A 31 29.22 47.26 -2.64
C PRO A 31 29.15 47.84 -1.19
N TRP A 32 29.56 47.14 -0.14
CA TRP A 32 29.76 47.84 1.15
C TRP A 32 31.03 47.39 1.84
N LEU A 33 32.14 48.01 1.47
CA LEU A 33 33.27 48.24 2.37
C LEU A 33 34.20 49.33 1.80
N ARG A 34 34.52 50.29 2.67
CA ARG A 34 35.55 51.35 2.61
C ARG A 34 35.12 52.68 2.00
N PHE A 35 35.12 53.74 2.83
CA PHE A 35 36.30 54.59 3.01
C PHE A 35 36.04 55.61 4.12
N LEU A 36 37.04 55.81 5.00
CA LEU A 36 37.53 57.14 5.37
C LEU A 36 38.96 56.99 5.88
N SER A 37 39.89 57.44 5.04
CA SER A 37 41.29 57.70 5.37
C SER A 37 41.54 59.19 5.17
N TYR A 38 42.17 59.85 6.14
CA TYR A 38 43.02 61.05 6.03
C TYR A 38 43.42 61.45 7.46
N THR A 39 44.61 61.92 7.86
CA THR A 39 46.00 61.99 7.39
C THR A 39 46.82 62.54 8.58
N ARG A 40 48.09 62.12 8.68
CA ARG A 40 49.27 62.83 9.23
C ARG A 40 49.15 63.63 10.53
N TRP A 41 49.93 63.20 11.52
CA TRP A 41 50.75 64.13 12.29
C TRP A 41 52.13 63.54 12.61
N ARG A 42 53.10 64.45 12.69
CA ARG A 42 54.55 64.28 12.58
C ARG A 42 55.17 64.01 13.95
N GLU A 43 56.26 63.27 13.98
CA GLU A 43 57.07 62.95 15.16
C GLU A 43 57.49 64.18 15.97
N ARG A 44 57.44 64.04 17.30
CA ARG A 44 58.39 64.67 18.21
C ARG A 44 58.53 63.83 19.48
N ASP A 45 59.78 63.73 19.92
CA ASP A 45 60.33 62.80 20.90
C ASP A 45 59.82 62.91 22.35
N GLU A 46 60.01 61.76 23.02
CA GLU A 46 60.44 61.57 24.41
C GLU A 46 59.47 61.64 25.61
N LEU A 47 59.61 60.55 26.40
CA LEU A 47 59.56 60.44 27.87
C LEU A 47 58.24 60.02 28.57
N LEU A 48 58.42 58.93 29.33
CA LEU A 48 57.73 58.46 30.54
C LEU A 48 56.54 57.51 30.34
N GLY A 49 56.80 56.26 30.72
CA GLY A 49 55.96 55.10 30.48
C GLY A 49 54.80 54.95 31.45
N THR A 50 53.68 54.49 30.90
CA THR A 50 52.61 53.71 31.57
C THR A 50 51.66 53.18 30.48
N THR A 51 52.08 52.31 29.56
CA THR A 51 51.19 51.86 28.45
C THR A 51 51.39 50.41 28.00
N VAL A 52 51.85 49.52 28.88
CA VAL A 52 51.91 48.07 28.58
C VAL A 52 50.80 47.27 29.28
N LEU A 53 50.37 47.68 30.48
CA LEU A 53 49.34 46.95 31.25
C LEU A 53 47.90 47.15 30.76
N SER A 54 47.56 48.28 30.13
CA SER A 54 46.20 48.53 29.62
C SER A 54 45.90 47.83 28.29
N ARG A 55 46.93 47.54 27.48
CA ARG A 55 46.77 46.82 26.20
C ARG A 55 46.56 45.32 26.38
N LEU A 56 47.22 44.71 27.37
CA LEU A 56 47.05 43.29 27.70
C LEU A 56 45.65 42.98 28.27
N PHE A 57 45.09 43.87 29.10
CA PHE A 57 43.72 43.70 29.61
C PHE A 57 42.65 43.82 28.50
N SER A 58 42.85 44.71 27.52
CA SER A 58 41.93 44.87 26.40
C SER A 58 41.93 43.68 25.43
N THR A 59 43.07 43.02 25.23
CA THR A 59 43.18 41.83 24.36
C THR A 59 42.58 40.59 24.99
N HIS A 60 42.74 40.40 26.30
CA HIS A 60 42.16 39.25 27.00
C HIS A 60 40.63 39.35 27.14
N LEU A 61 40.08 40.55 27.34
CA LEU A 61 38.63 40.76 27.34
C LEU A 61 38.03 40.55 25.95
N GLY A 62 38.72 41.00 24.89
CA GLY A 62 38.29 40.78 23.51
C GLY A 62 38.28 39.31 23.09
N ILE A 63 39.30 38.54 23.49
CA ILE A 63 39.37 37.09 23.23
C ILE A 63 38.28 36.35 24.00
N ALA A 64 38.05 36.70 25.28
CA ALA A 64 36.99 36.08 26.08
C ALA A 64 35.60 36.37 25.50
N LEU A 65 35.35 37.60 25.04
CA LEU A 65 34.08 37.97 24.40
C LEU A 65 33.89 37.25 23.06
N PHE A 66 34.97 37.09 22.27
CA PHE A 66 34.92 36.36 21.00
C PHE A 66 34.65 34.87 21.20
N ILE A 67 35.26 34.23 22.21
CA ILE A 67 34.99 32.84 22.57
C ILE A 67 33.55 32.69 23.05
N MET A 68 33.07 33.61 23.89
CA MET A 68 31.69 33.55 24.41
C MET A 68 30.66 33.73 23.30
N LEU A 69 30.87 34.67 22.37
CA LEU A 69 30.01 34.89 21.20
C LEU A 69 30.06 33.72 20.21
N SER A 70 31.23 33.10 20.01
CA SER A 70 31.39 31.91 19.17
C SER A 70 30.68 30.70 19.79
N PHE A 71 30.73 30.56 21.11
CA PHE A 71 30.03 29.50 21.85
C PHE A 71 28.51 29.71 21.83
N LEU A 72 28.04 30.95 21.96
CA LEU A 72 26.63 31.32 21.78
C LEU A 72 26.13 31.06 20.35
N ALA A 73 26.93 31.40 19.34
CA ALA A 73 26.62 31.11 17.95
C ALA A 73 26.57 29.59 17.68
N PHE A 74 27.47 28.82 18.28
CA PHE A 74 27.46 27.36 18.21
C PHE A 74 26.24 26.76 18.91
N ILE A 75 25.84 27.27 20.08
CA ILE A 75 24.59 26.86 20.75
C ILE A 75 23.38 27.20 19.88
N LEU A 76 23.32 28.39 19.28
CA LEU A 76 22.24 28.79 18.37
C LEU A 76 22.18 27.89 17.11
N LEU A 77 23.33 27.52 16.55
CA LEU A 77 23.43 26.53 15.46
C LEU A 77 22.98 25.14 15.91
N CYS A 78 23.33 24.69 17.12
CA CYS A 78 22.87 23.42 17.68
C CYS A 78 21.37 23.44 18.00
N VAL A 79 20.79 24.58 18.39
CA VAL A 79 19.35 24.75 18.60
C VAL A 79 18.61 24.77 17.25
N GLN A 80 19.16 25.39 16.21
CA GLN A 80 18.60 25.33 14.84
C GLN A 80 18.75 23.93 14.22
N ALA A 81 19.87 23.23 14.45
CA ALA A 81 20.07 21.86 13.99
C ALA A 81 19.20 20.86 14.77
N GLY A 82 18.99 21.08 16.08
CA GLY A 82 18.05 20.33 16.91
C GLY A 82 16.58 20.59 16.58
N SER A 83 16.29 21.60 15.76
CA SER A 83 14.96 21.91 15.23
C SER A 83 14.68 21.25 13.87
N ILE A 84 15.67 20.57 13.27
CA ILE A 84 15.44 19.52 12.27
C ILE A 84 15.21 18.20 13.02
N LEU A 85 14.38 18.27 14.07
CA LEU A 85 13.64 17.10 14.52
C LEU A 85 12.78 16.69 13.33
N SER A 86 13.11 15.52 12.79
CA SER A 86 12.31 14.73 11.88
C SER A 86 10.85 15.14 12.03
N ALA A 87 10.25 15.70 10.97
CA ALA A 87 8.80 15.85 10.94
C ALA A 87 8.21 14.55 11.45
N PRO A 88 7.27 14.58 12.42
CA PRO A 88 6.69 13.36 12.94
C PRO A 88 6.30 12.53 11.74
N THR A 89 6.88 11.33 11.62
CA THR A 89 6.46 10.34 10.65
C THR A 89 4.95 10.34 10.75
N LYS A 90 4.26 10.65 9.65
CA LYS A 90 2.80 10.64 9.62
C LYS A 90 2.40 9.23 10.02
N ALA A 91 2.12 9.03 11.31
CA ALA A 91 1.62 7.77 11.81
C ALA A 91 0.37 7.49 10.98
N PRO A 92 0.23 6.29 10.40
CA PRO A 92 -0.92 6.00 9.57
C PRO A 92 -2.17 6.24 10.41
N VAL A 93 -3.12 6.87 9.74
CA VAL A 93 -4.38 7.32 10.29
C VAL A 93 -5.09 6.13 10.97
N TYR A 94 -5.28 6.28 12.29
CA TYR A 94 -5.97 5.38 13.24
C TYR A 94 -5.36 3.99 13.50
N ALA A 95 -4.63 3.85 14.60
CA ALA A 95 -4.56 2.57 15.32
C ALA A 95 -5.23 2.71 16.70
N LYS A 96 -6.52 3.12 16.72
CA LYS A 96 -7.34 3.04 17.94
C LYS A 96 -7.54 1.57 18.34
N TYR A 97 -7.53 0.67 17.36
CA TYR A 97 -7.74 -0.76 17.48
C TYR A 97 -6.69 -1.50 16.66
N PHE A 98 -6.46 -2.77 17.00
CA PHE A 98 -5.71 -3.69 16.16
C PHE A 98 -6.48 -3.91 14.85
N ASP A 99 -5.76 -4.03 13.73
CA ASP A 99 -6.38 -4.12 12.42
C ASP A 99 -6.77 -5.57 12.06
N VAL A 100 -7.96 -5.99 12.49
CA VAL A 100 -8.58 -7.25 12.04
C VAL A 100 -9.31 -6.98 10.74
N GLN A 101 -8.86 -7.60 9.64
CA GLN A 101 -9.50 -7.45 8.35
C GLN A 101 -10.29 -8.70 7.96
N GLY A 102 -11.55 -8.50 7.53
CA GLY A 102 -12.34 -9.57 6.94
C GLY A 102 -11.95 -9.75 5.49
N HIS A 103 -11.20 -10.81 5.18
CA HIS A 103 -10.75 -11.15 3.83
C HIS A 103 -11.97 -11.42 2.94
N ARG A 104 -12.11 -10.63 1.87
CA ARG A 104 -13.28 -10.60 0.98
C ARG A 104 -14.59 -10.43 1.75
N GLY A 105 -14.53 -9.62 2.81
CA GLY A 105 -15.55 -9.40 3.83
C GLY A 105 -15.51 -10.37 5.02
N GLY A 106 -15.18 -11.63 4.77
CA GLY A 106 -15.32 -12.74 5.73
C GLY A 106 -15.74 -14.00 4.99
N ARG A 107 -14.93 -14.42 4.03
CA ARG A 107 -15.21 -15.56 3.11
C ARG A 107 -15.55 -16.85 3.86
N GLY A 108 -15.07 -17.05 5.07
CA GLY A 108 -15.44 -18.18 5.92
C GLY A 108 -16.92 -18.18 6.34
N GLU A 109 -17.54 -17.02 6.44
CA GLU A 109 -18.92 -16.83 6.92
C GLU A 109 -19.94 -16.90 5.78
N ALA A 110 -19.70 -16.21 4.66
CA ALA A 110 -20.57 -16.20 3.49
C ALA A 110 -19.76 -16.05 2.19
N ILE A 111 -20.42 -16.21 1.03
CA ILE A 111 -19.74 -16.21 -0.29
C ILE A 111 -18.88 -14.95 -0.47
N GLU A 112 -17.60 -15.15 -0.77
CA GLU A 112 -16.60 -14.08 -0.88
C GLU A 112 -17.04 -12.91 -1.76
N ASN A 113 -16.61 -11.69 -1.40
CA ASN A 113 -16.79 -10.49 -2.23
C ASN A 113 -18.28 -10.18 -2.56
N THR A 114 -19.22 -10.73 -1.78
CA THR A 114 -20.66 -10.42 -1.87
C THR A 114 -21.12 -9.57 -0.70
N LEU A 115 -22.20 -8.79 -0.87
CA LEU A 115 -22.78 -7.99 0.23
C LEU A 115 -23.04 -8.82 1.50
N PRO A 116 -23.52 -10.08 1.43
CA PRO A 116 -23.60 -10.95 2.60
C PRO A 116 -22.28 -11.20 3.31
N ALA A 117 -21.16 -11.46 2.63
CA ALA A 117 -19.86 -11.65 3.29
C ALA A 117 -19.40 -10.38 4.00
N PHE A 118 -19.55 -9.22 3.36
CA PHE A 118 -19.26 -7.94 4.00
C PHE A 118 -20.16 -7.68 5.22
N ALA A 119 -21.45 -8.03 5.13
CA ALA A 119 -22.38 -7.95 6.26
C ALA A 119 -21.91 -8.80 7.45
N TRP A 120 -21.49 -10.03 7.22
CA TRP A 120 -20.97 -10.89 8.29
C TRP A 120 -19.65 -10.36 8.87
N GLY A 121 -18.74 -9.84 8.04
CA GLY A 121 -17.55 -9.12 8.53
C GLY A 121 -17.88 -7.98 9.49
N LEU A 122 -18.85 -7.14 9.13
CA LEU A 122 -19.33 -6.04 9.99
C LEU A 122 -19.96 -6.54 11.29
N ILE A 123 -20.72 -7.63 11.25
CA ILE A 123 -21.32 -8.29 12.43
C ILE A 123 -20.23 -8.85 13.36
N ASP A 124 -19.16 -9.39 12.77
CA ASP A 124 -18.01 -9.92 13.49
C ASP A 124 -17.17 -8.82 14.13
N GLY A 125 -17.28 -7.59 13.63
CA GLY A 125 -16.64 -6.40 14.18
C GLY A 125 -15.20 -6.27 13.71
N VAL A 126 -14.99 -6.52 12.41
CA VAL A 126 -13.73 -6.18 11.72
C VAL A 126 -13.41 -4.70 11.88
N THR A 127 -12.12 -4.39 11.91
CA THR A 127 -11.62 -3.00 11.82
C THR A 127 -11.65 -2.54 10.35
N THR A 128 -11.35 -3.46 9.43
CA THR A 128 -11.23 -3.19 8.00
C THR A 128 -12.02 -4.22 7.19
N LEU A 129 -12.76 -3.77 6.18
CA LEU A 129 -13.23 -4.68 5.12
C LEU A 129 -12.15 -4.76 4.04
N GLU A 130 -11.68 -5.98 3.81
CA GLU A 130 -10.76 -6.30 2.74
C GLU A 130 -11.55 -6.87 1.55
N LEU A 131 -11.18 -6.48 0.34
CA LEU A 131 -11.80 -6.97 -0.89
C LEU A 131 -10.90 -6.87 -2.11
N ASP A 132 -11.33 -7.56 -3.15
CA ASP A 132 -10.72 -7.52 -4.48
C ASP A 132 -11.60 -6.79 -5.48
N ASN A 133 -10.99 -6.28 -6.55
CA ASN A 133 -11.76 -5.85 -7.72
C ASN A 133 -11.07 -6.11 -9.06
N GLY A 134 -11.91 -6.22 -10.08
CA GLY A 134 -11.54 -6.07 -11.49
C GLY A 134 -12.28 -4.88 -12.14
N ILE A 135 -11.81 -4.44 -13.30
CA ILE A 135 -12.47 -3.38 -14.09
C ILE A 135 -13.22 -4.01 -15.27
N SER A 136 -14.51 -3.74 -15.39
CA SER A 136 -15.35 -4.23 -16.48
C SER A 136 -14.99 -3.60 -17.83
N LYS A 137 -15.50 -4.17 -18.93
CA LYS A 137 -15.32 -3.66 -20.30
C LYS A 137 -15.73 -2.19 -20.45
N ASP A 138 -16.78 -1.80 -19.75
CA ASP A 138 -17.40 -0.47 -19.70
C ASP A 138 -16.93 0.38 -18.51
N GLY A 139 -15.84 0.00 -17.83
CA GLY A 139 -15.13 0.87 -16.88
C GLY A 139 -15.66 0.86 -15.44
N HIS A 140 -16.51 -0.08 -15.07
CA HIS A 140 -16.99 -0.21 -13.69
C HIS A 140 -16.01 -1.01 -12.83
N VAL A 141 -15.80 -0.55 -11.59
CA VAL A 141 -15.04 -1.29 -10.57
C VAL A 141 -15.93 -2.38 -9.98
N ILE A 142 -15.64 -3.65 -10.26
CA ILE A 142 -16.44 -4.82 -9.89
C ILE A 142 -15.77 -5.54 -8.73
N VAL A 143 -16.48 -5.73 -7.63
CA VAL A 143 -15.98 -6.43 -6.42
C VAL A 143 -15.91 -7.92 -6.72
N TRP A 144 -14.69 -8.42 -6.96
CA TRP A 144 -14.42 -9.77 -7.47
C TRP A 144 -12.91 -10.09 -7.44
N HIS A 145 -12.56 -11.34 -7.13
CA HIS A 145 -11.17 -11.78 -6.94
C HIS A 145 -10.46 -12.22 -8.23
N ASP A 146 -11.04 -13.12 -9.00
CA ASP A 146 -10.32 -13.77 -10.09
C ASP A 146 -10.33 -12.91 -11.37
N GLU A 147 -9.42 -13.10 -12.32
CA GLU A 147 -9.50 -12.36 -13.59
C GLU A 147 -10.76 -12.75 -14.40
N GLN A 148 -11.26 -13.97 -14.19
CA GLN A 148 -12.43 -14.56 -14.85
C GLN A 148 -13.59 -14.83 -13.89
N ILE A 149 -14.82 -14.87 -14.42
CA ILE A 149 -15.98 -15.39 -13.70
C ILE A 149 -15.85 -16.90 -13.55
N SER A 150 -15.52 -17.39 -12.36
CA SER A 150 -15.31 -18.81 -12.12
C SER A 150 -16.63 -19.60 -12.05
N ALA A 151 -16.68 -20.74 -12.74
CA ALA A 151 -17.78 -21.69 -12.67
C ALA A 151 -17.93 -22.35 -11.30
N THR A 152 -16.90 -22.30 -10.43
CA THR A 152 -17.01 -22.79 -9.04
C THR A 152 -17.74 -21.81 -8.13
N LYS A 153 -17.88 -20.54 -8.54
CA LYS A 153 -18.39 -19.46 -7.70
C LYS A 153 -19.71 -18.87 -8.20
N CYS A 154 -19.92 -18.85 -9.52
CA CYS A 154 -21.09 -18.21 -10.12
C CYS A 154 -21.87 -19.15 -11.07
N ASN A 155 -23.12 -18.77 -11.34
CA ASN A 155 -24.01 -19.36 -12.34
C ASN A 155 -24.46 -18.29 -13.33
N ASP A 156 -24.51 -18.65 -14.61
CA ASP A 156 -25.30 -17.94 -15.59
C ASP A 156 -26.80 -18.09 -15.29
N THR A 157 -27.56 -17.01 -15.34
CA THR A 157 -29.02 -17.06 -15.18
C THR A 157 -29.76 -16.76 -16.48
N LYS A 158 -29.36 -15.69 -17.17
CA LYS A 158 -29.93 -15.24 -18.44
C LYS A 158 -28.96 -14.32 -19.18
N PRO A 159 -29.09 -14.18 -20.52
CA PRO A 159 -28.39 -13.14 -21.24
C PRO A 159 -28.91 -11.75 -20.81
N ALA A 160 -28.02 -10.76 -20.79
CA ALA A 160 -28.33 -9.36 -20.53
C ALA A 160 -29.15 -8.74 -21.67
N PHE A 161 -28.92 -9.18 -22.90
CA PHE A 161 -29.58 -8.67 -24.09
C PHE A 161 -30.14 -9.80 -24.96
N LYS A 162 -31.14 -9.50 -25.78
CA LYS A 162 -31.63 -10.45 -26.78
C LYS A 162 -30.52 -10.74 -27.79
N ASN A 163 -30.25 -12.01 -28.04
CA ASN A 163 -29.18 -12.48 -28.93
C ASN A 163 -27.77 -12.00 -28.51
N ASP A 164 -27.53 -11.86 -27.21
CA ASP A 164 -26.19 -11.55 -26.72
C ASP A 164 -25.23 -12.70 -27.06
N LEU A 165 -24.36 -12.46 -28.04
CA LEU A 165 -23.35 -13.42 -28.51
C LEU A 165 -22.31 -13.73 -27.43
N ASP A 166 -22.23 -12.88 -26.40
CA ASP A 166 -21.35 -13.11 -25.28
C ASP A 166 -21.97 -14.01 -24.19
N PHE A 167 -23.22 -14.44 -24.28
CA PHE A 167 -23.77 -15.41 -23.33
C PHE A 167 -23.41 -16.85 -23.76
N PRO A 168 -22.98 -17.76 -22.85
CA PRO A 168 -22.83 -17.61 -21.39
C PRO A 168 -21.62 -16.78 -20.95
N TYR A 169 -21.72 -16.15 -19.77
CA TYR A 169 -20.68 -15.26 -19.22
C TYR A 169 -19.72 -15.96 -18.26
N VAL A 170 -20.14 -17.04 -17.58
CA VAL A 170 -19.25 -17.83 -16.73
C VAL A 170 -18.09 -18.37 -17.59
N GLY A 171 -16.86 -18.21 -17.10
CA GLY A 171 -15.62 -18.53 -17.81
C GLY A 171 -15.00 -17.36 -18.57
N LYS A 172 -15.67 -16.20 -18.64
CA LYS A 172 -15.13 -14.99 -19.30
C LYS A 172 -14.41 -14.08 -18.31
N TYR A 173 -13.43 -13.32 -18.83
CA TYR A 173 -12.71 -12.30 -18.08
C TYR A 173 -13.60 -11.11 -17.73
N ILE A 174 -13.44 -10.57 -16.52
CA ILE A 174 -14.14 -9.34 -16.08
C ILE A 174 -13.91 -8.20 -17.08
N ALA A 175 -12.67 -8.06 -17.56
CA ALA A 175 -12.27 -7.05 -18.54
C ALA A 175 -13.04 -7.11 -19.87
N ASN A 176 -13.69 -8.23 -20.18
CA ASN A 176 -14.43 -8.46 -21.43
C ASN A 176 -15.95 -8.40 -21.25
N LEU A 177 -16.45 -8.30 -20.02
CA LEU A 177 -17.89 -8.23 -19.72
C LEU A 177 -18.29 -6.80 -19.37
N THR A 178 -19.47 -6.38 -19.82
CA THR A 178 -20.12 -5.14 -19.37
C THR A 178 -20.77 -5.32 -18.00
N LEU A 179 -21.04 -4.23 -17.29
CA LEU A 179 -21.77 -4.30 -16.02
C LEU A 179 -23.14 -4.96 -16.18
N ALA A 180 -23.85 -4.66 -17.28
CA ALA A 180 -25.16 -5.25 -17.56
C ALA A 180 -25.10 -6.80 -17.65
N GLN A 181 -24.04 -7.34 -18.27
CA GLN A 181 -23.79 -8.79 -18.36
C GLN A 181 -23.44 -9.37 -16.99
N ILE A 182 -22.52 -8.72 -16.26
CA ILE A 182 -22.12 -9.15 -14.91
C ILE A 182 -23.31 -9.20 -13.95
N LYS A 183 -24.24 -8.25 -14.05
CA LYS A 183 -25.44 -8.17 -13.21
C LYS A 183 -26.47 -9.26 -13.47
N THR A 184 -26.29 -10.13 -14.45
CA THR A 184 -27.15 -11.32 -14.61
C THR A 184 -26.62 -12.54 -13.85
N LEU A 185 -25.40 -12.50 -13.33
CA LEU A 185 -24.78 -13.65 -12.66
C LEU A 185 -25.34 -13.84 -11.25
N ASP A 186 -25.57 -15.11 -10.88
CA ASP A 186 -25.80 -15.51 -9.49
C ASP A 186 -24.50 -16.05 -8.90
N CYS A 187 -23.91 -15.27 -8.01
CA CYS A 187 -22.67 -15.58 -7.31
C CYS A 187 -22.89 -15.77 -5.80
N GLY A 188 -24.13 -16.06 -5.38
CA GLY A 188 -24.47 -16.33 -3.97
C GLY A 188 -24.92 -17.76 -3.69
N SER A 189 -25.22 -18.54 -4.73
CA SER A 189 -25.74 -19.91 -4.60
C SER A 189 -24.67 -20.99 -4.42
N LYS A 190 -23.44 -20.77 -4.86
CA LYS A 190 -22.39 -21.80 -4.86
C LYS A 190 -21.47 -21.68 -3.65
N ARG A 191 -21.64 -22.63 -2.72
CA ARG A 191 -20.69 -22.80 -1.61
C ARG A 191 -19.33 -23.26 -2.14
N LEU A 192 -18.27 -22.66 -1.64
CA LEU A 192 -16.90 -23.04 -1.98
C LEU A 192 -16.49 -24.34 -1.25
N ASN A 193 -15.78 -25.23 -1.94
CA ASN A 193 -15.39 -26.54 -1.39
C ASN A 193 -14.56 -26.43 -0.10
N ASP A 194 -13.66 -25.45 -0.04
CA ASP A 194 -12.76 -25.25 1.10
C ASP A 194 -13.45 -24.52 2.28
N PHE A 195 -14.71 -24.11 2.10
CA PHE A 195 -15.50 -23.38 3.10
C PHE A 195 -16.86 -24.06 3.33
N PRO A 196 -16.89 -25.28 3.90
CA PRO A 196 -18.11 -26.09 4.01
C PRO A 196 -19.19 -25.46 4.92
N LEU A 197 -18.83 -24.54 5.80
CA LEU A 197 -19.74 -23.85 6.72
C LEU A 197 -20.26 -22.52 6.18
N GLN A 198 -19.79 -22.10 5.00
CA GLN A 198 -20.16 -20.83 4.39
C GLN A 198 -21.67 -20.75 4.12
N LEU A 199 -22.28 -19.66 4.54
CA LEU A 199 -23.68 -19.34 4.27
C LEU A 199 -23.84 -18.97 2.80
N THR A 200 -24.88 -19.52 2.18
CA THR A 200 -25.28 -19.17 0.81
C THR A 200 -26.44 -18.19 0.84
N TYR A 201 -26.45 -17.29 -0.14
CA TYR A 201 -27.52 -16.32 -0.36
C TYR A 201 -27.93 -16.40 -1.83
N PRO A 202 -28.77 -17.38 -2.20
CA PRO A 202 -29.08 -17.65 -3.61
C PRO A 202 -29.59 -16.41 -4.36
N GLY A 203 -29.08 -16.21 -5.57
CA GLY A 203 -29.44 -15.07 -6.42
C GLY A 203 -28.66 -13.78 -6.12
N THR A 204 -27.70 -13.79 -5.19
CA THR A 204 -26.85 -12.62 -4.92
C THR A 204 -25.99 -12.30 -6.14
N LYS A 205 -26.01 -11.05 -6.57
CA LYS A 205 -25.26 -10.56 -7.73
C LYS A 205 -23.93 -9.95 -7.30
N LEU A 206 -22.98 -9.89 -8.22
CA LEU A 206 -21.75 -9.12 -8.01
C LEU A 206 -22.07 -7.64 -7.85
N SER A 207 -21.32 -6.97 -6.97
CA SER A 207 -21.47 -5.54 -6.70
C SER A 207 -20.42 -4.75 -7.45
N THR A 208 -20.79 -3.55 -7.89
CA THR A 208 -19.82 -2.49 -8.11
C THR A 208 -19.26 -2.03 -6.76
N LEU A 209 -18.09 -1.41 -6.78
CA LEU A 209 -17.51 -0.84 -5.57
C LEU A 209 -18.42 0.24 -4.94
N ASN A 210 -19.10 1.04 -5.76
CA ASN A 210 -20.03 2.06 -5.27
C ASN A 210 -21.24 1.45 -4.54
N GLU A 211 -21.81 0.35 -5.04
CA GLU A 211 -22.91 -0.35 -4.34
C GLU A 211 -22.45 -0.94 -3.00
N LEU A 212 -21.18 -1.36 -2.89
CA LEU A 212 -20.60 -1.80 -1.63
C LEU A 212 -20.43 -0.63 -0.65
N PHE A 213 -19.94 0.53 -1.09
CA PHE A 213 -19.86 1.73 -0.26
C PHE A 213 -21.24 2.21 0.22
N ASP A 214 -22.27 2.13 -0.64
CA ASP A 214 -23.65 2.47 -0.27
C ASP A 214 -24.20 1.53 0.81
N PHE A 215 -23.96 0.23 0.67
CA PHE A 215 -24.32 -0.75 1.69
C PHE A 215 -23.60 -0.47 3.02
N ALA A 216 -22.28 -0.27 2.98
CA ALA A 216 -21.49 -0.01 4.17
C ALA A 216 -21.88 1.29 4.85
N SER A 217 -22.16 2.36 4.11
CA SER A 217 -22.64 3.64 4.66
C SER A 217 -24.00 3.51 5.36
N CYS A 218 -24.87 2.59 4.91
CA CYS A 218 -26.10 2.28 5.62
C CYS A 218 -25.82 1.61 6.98
N ALA A 219 -24.93 0.62 7.00
CA ALA A 219 -24.59 -0.13 8.21
C ALA A 219 -23.77 0.71 9.19
N ASP A 220 -22.83 1.51 8.67
CA ASP A 220 -21.88 2.37 9.38
C ASP A 220 -21.97 3.83 8.89
N PRO A 221 -23.01 4.60 9.29
CA PRO A 221 -23.23 5.97 8.84
C PRO A 221 -22.25 6.97 9.44
N LYS A 222 -21.40 6.54 10.39
CA LYS A 222 -20.33 7.38 10.95
C LYS A 222 -19.03 7.25 10.17
N HIS A 223 -18.94 6.25 9.27
CA HIS A 223 -17.72 5.94 8.53
C HIS A 223 -16.53 5.70 9.48
N ASP A 224 -16.77 4.90 10.52
CA ASP A 224 -15.73 4.45 11.46
C ASP A 224 -14.90 3.28 10.87
N LEU A 225 -15.44 2.59 9.85
CA LEU A 225 -14.80 1.48 9.14
C LEU A 225 -13.60 1.90 8.28
N LEU A 226 -12.58 1.04 8.21
CA LEU A 226 -11.47 1.14 7.26
C LEU A 226 -11.65 0.20 6.05
N TRP A 227 -10.96 0.49 4.95
CA TRP A 227 -11.02 -0.30 3.72
C TRP A 227 -9.62 -0.72 3.27
N ASN A 228 -9.52 -1.94 2.74
CA ASN A 228 -8.32 -2.43 2.07
C ASN A 228 -8.73 -3.07 0.74
N ILE A 229 -8.42 -2.40 -0.38
CA ILE A 229 -9.05 -2.67 -1.67
C ILE A 229 -7.97 -3.08 -2.69
N GLU A 230 -7.99 -4.35 -3.10
CA GLU A 230 -7.01 -4.95 -4.00
C GLU A 230 -7.33 -4.70 -5.47
N SER A 231 -6.40 -4.13 -6.23
CA SER A 231 -6.45 -4.12 -7.69
C SER A 231 -5.91 -5.42 -8.28
N LYS A 232 -6.78 -6.25 -8.88
CA LYS A 232 -6.42 -7.54 -9.50
C LYS A 232 -5.91 -7.35 -10.92
N ILE A 233 -4.67 -6.87 -11.01
CA ILE A 233 -3.93 -6.70 -12.26
C ILE A 233 -3.01 -7.90 -12.45
N ASN A 234 -2.99 -8.45 -13.66
CA ASN A 234 -2.07 -9.53 -14.01
C ASN A 234 -0.95 -8.99 -14.94
N PRO A 235 0.26 -8.73 -14.42
CA PRO A 235 1.36 -8.17 -15.21
C PRO A 235 2.01 -9.20 -16.14
N VAL A 236 1.83 -10.50 -15.89
CA VAL A 236 2.39 -11.58 -16.73
C VAL A 236 1.45 -11.98 -17.87
N GLN A 237 0.14 -11.71 -17.74
CA GLN A 237 -0.88 -11.90 -18.76
C GLN A 237 -1.70 -10.61 -18.95
N PRO A 238 -1.11 -9.53 -19.48
CA PRO A 238 -1.74 -8.20 -19.51
C PRO A 238 -3.04 -8.14 -20.32
N ASN A 239 -3.33 -9.13 -21.17
CA ASN A 239 -4.54 -9.16 -21.99
C ASN A 239 -5.78 -9.70 -21.25
N ILE A 240 -5.65 -10.25 -20.04
CA ILE A 240 -6.79 -10.81 -19.28
C ILE A 240 -7.35 -9.83 -18.24
N THR A 241 -6.65 -8.71 -18.02
CA THR A 241 -7.06 -7.62 -17.11
C THR A 241 -7.01 -6.28 -17.84
N ARG A 242 -7.57 -5.23 -17.23
CA ARG A 242 -7.42 -3.85 -17.74
C ARG A 242 -6.07 -3.26 -17.32
N SER A 243 -5.71 -2.12 -17.90
CA SER A 243 -4.39 -1.52 -17.69
C SER A 243 -4.21 -1.00 -16.25
N VAL A 244 -2.96 -0.79 -15.83
CA VAL A 244 -2.65 -0.16 -14.53
C VAL A 244 -3.35 1.20 -14.40
N ASP A 245 -3.36 2.01 -15.47
CA ASP A 245 -4.05 3.31 -15.46
C ASP A 245 -5.57 3.13 -15.35
N ASP A 246 -6.18 2.15 -16.04
CA ASP A 246 -7.62 1.89 -15.89
C ASP A 246 -7.98 1.57 -14.43
N PHE A 247 -7.21 0.72 -13.76
CA PHE A 247 -7.45 0.38 -12.35
C PHE A 247 -7.31 1.61 -11.45
N VAL A 248 -6.18 2.31 -11.55
CA VAL A 248 -5.90 3.47 -10.70
C VAL A 248 -6.93 4.59 -10.91
N GLU A 249 -7.29 4.91 -12.14
CA GLU A 249 -8.26 5.97 -12.44
C GLU A 249 -9.67 5.60 -11.96
N ASN A 250 -10.15 4.38 -12.27
CA ASN A 250 -11.52 3.99 -11.91
C ASN A 250 -11.68 3.76 -10.40
N GLN A 251 -10.69 3.17 -9.72
CA GLN A 251 -10.72 3.03 -8.26
C GLN A 251 -10.59 4.39 -7.56
N HIS A 252 -9.69 5.27 -8.01
CA HIS A 252 -9.57 6.62 -7.43
C HIS A 252 -10.89 7.39 -7.53
N ALA A 253 -11.54 7.36 -8.69
CA ALA A 253 -12.85 7.99 -8.88
C ALA A 253 -13.91 7.41 -7.93
N ALA A 254 -13.96 6.09 -7.76
CA ALA A 254 -14.86 5.45 -6.80
C ALA A 254 -14.56 5.83 -5.35
N PHE A 255 -13.28 5.93 -4.97
CA PHE A 255 -12.87 6.33 -3.62
C PHE A 255 -13.29 7.76 -3.31
N LEU A 256 -13.11 8.70 -4.25
CA LEU A 256 -13.56 10.09 -4.08
C LEU A 256 -15.09 10.21 -3.96
N ALA A 257 -15.83 9.33 -4.66
CA ALA A 257 -17.29 9.31 -4.61
C ALA A 257 -17.86 8.60 -3.38
N SER A 258 -17.04 7.83 -2.64
CA SER A 258 -17.49 6.95 -1.54
C SER A 258 -18.03 7.68 -0.31
N GLY A 259 -17.66 8.94 -0.12
CA GLY A 259 -17.91 9.70 1.11
C GLY A 259 -16.95 9.40 2.27
N TYR A 260 -16.12 8.35 2.17
CA TYR A 260 -15.09 8.05 3.15
C TYR A 260 -13.87 8.97 2.97
N PRO A 261 -13.24 9.44 4.07
CA PRO A 261 -11.91 10.03 4.02
C PRO A 261 -10.93 9.13 3.27
N ARG A 262 -10.18 9.71 2.33
CA ARG A 262 -9.13 9.01 1.56
C ARG A 262 -8.14 8.25 2.43
N SER A 263 -7.83 8.80 3.61
CA SER A 263 -6.94 8.18 4.58
C SER A 263 -7.47 6.90 5.23
N GLN A 264 -8.76 6.57 5.06
CA GLN A 264 -9.37 5.32 5.53
C GLN A 264 -9.41 4.23 4.46
N ILE A 265 -9.05 4.56 3.21
CA ILE A 265 -9.07 3.61 2.09
C ILE A 265 -7.65 3.28 1.69
N THR A 266 -7.20 2.06 1.99
CA THR A 266 -5.92 1.54 1.53
C THR A 266 -6.07 0.92 0.15
N TYR A 267 -5.25 1.37 -0.81
CA TYR A 267 -5.09 0.72 -2.11
C TYR A 267 -4.01 -0.36 -2.01
N GLN A 268 -4.37 -1.63 -2.22
CA GLN A 268 -3.41 -2.74 -2.19
C GLN A 268 -3.27 -3.41 -3.56
N SER A 269 -2.11 -4.00 -3.84
CA SER A 269 -1.90 -4.76 -5.07
C SER A 269 -0.62 -5.59 -5.02
N PHE A 270 -0.64 -6.72 -5.73
CA PHE A 270 0.56 -7.45 -6.11
C PHE A 270 1.33 -6.79 -7.26
N ASP A 271 0.67 -6.05 -8.15
CA ASP A 271 1.34 -5.30 -9.21
C ASP A 271 1.83 -3.96 -8.66
N TRP A 272 3.10 -3.92 -8.26
CA TRP A 272 3.70 -2.75 -7.62
C TRP A 272 3.76 -1.52 -8.53
N ARG A 273 3.56 -1.67 -9.85
CA ARG A 273 3.41 -0.51 -10.74
C ARG A 273 2.18 0.30 -10.36
N SER A 274 1.10 -0.37 -9.97
CA SER A 274 -0.15 0.29 -9.57
C SER A 274 -0.03 0.96 -8.20
N ILE A 275 0.78 0.41 -7.28
CA ILE A 275 1.12 1.03 -5.99
C ILE A 275 1.83 2.37 -6.21
N ILE A 276 2.88 2.38 -7.03
CA ILE A 276 3.63 3.60 -7.38
C ILE A 276 2.69 4.61 -8.04
N ARG A 277 1.84 4.14 -8.96
CA ARG A 277 0.93 4.99 -9.73
C ARG A 277 -0.16 5.62 -8.85
N MET A 278 -0.79 4.86 -7.96
CA MET A 278 -1.78 5.40 -7.01
C MET A 278 -1.13 6.39 -6.04
N LYS A 279 0.05 6.06 -5.48
CA LYS A 279 0.77 6.94 -4.56
C LYS A 279 1.15 8.27 -5.20
N ALA A 280 1.57 8.24 -6.47
CA ALA A 280 1.87 9.45 -7.23
C ALA A 280 0.61 10.27 -7.57
N LYS A 281 -0.52 9.60 -7.83
CA LYS A 281 -1.79 10.25 -8.14
C LYS A 281 -2.40 10.93 -6.92
N ASP A 282 -2.41 10.26 -5.78
CA ASP A 282 -3.02 10.77 -4.56
C ASP A 282 -2.30 10.25 -3.30
N PRO A 283 -1.34 11.02 -2.74
CA PRO A 283 -0.56 10.59 -1.58
C PRO A 283 -1.35 10.56 -0.27
N GLN A 284 -2.63 10.98 -0.26
CA GLN A 284 -3.50 10.84 0.91
C GLN A 284 -4.11 9.45 1.05
N ILE A 285 -4.12 8.65 -0.03
CA ILE A 285 -4.55 7.26 -0.03
C ILE A 285 -3.36 6.40 0.44
N PRO A 286 -3.47 5.69 1.57
CA PRO A 286 -2.46 4.71 1.95
C PRO A 286 -2.31 3.61 0.90
N THR A 287 -1.10 3.13 0.69
CA THR A 287 -0.84 2.05 -0.26
C THR A 287 -0.20 0.83 0.41
N SER A 288 -0.57 -0.36 -0.04
CA SER A 288 -0.15 -1.64 0.53
C SER A 288 0.45 -2.56 -0.53
N ALA A 289 1.73 -2.91 -0.37
CA ALA A 289 2.43 -3.81 -1.26
C ALA A 289 2.14 -5.27 -0.88
N LEU A 290 1.38 -5.98 -1.71
CA LEU A 290 1.15 -7.42 -1.54
C LEU A 290 2.34 -8.22 -2.08
N ILE A 291 2.65 -9.32 -1.42
CA ILE A 291 3.71 -10.24 -1.82
C ILE A 291 3.49 -11.64 -1.27
N SER A 292 3.90 -12.66 -2.02
CA SER A 292 3.79 -14.07 -1.64
C SER A 292 4.95 -14.87 -2.20
N TYR A 293 5.09 -16.12 -1.77
CA TYR A 293 6.17 -16.98 -2.26
C TYR A 293 6.09 -17.22 -3.79
N ASP A 294 4.88 -17.39 -4.33
CA ASP A 294 4.63 -17.74 -5.74
C ASP A 294 4.88 -16.60 -6.74
N ASN A 295 4.90 -15.34 -6.29
CA ASN A 295 5.09 -14.22 -7.18
C ASN A 295 6.51 -13.63 -7.15
N ILE A 296 7.37 -14.07 -6.22
CA ILE A 296 8.74 -13.55 -6.11
C ILE A 296 9.63 -14.04 -7.23
N TYR A 297 9.62 -15.35 -7.52
CA TYR A 297 10.58 -15.97 -8.42
C TYR A 297 9.90 -16.63 -9.62
N ASN A 298 10.53 -16.52 -10.79
CA ASN A 298 10.21 -17.32 -11.96
C ASN A 298 10.70 -18.77 -11.79
N ALA A 299 10.32 -19.65 -12.71
CA ALA A 299 10.77 -21.05 -12.71
C ALA A 299 12.29 -21.23 -12.84
N ASP A 300 13.01 -20.21 -13.32
CA ASP A 300 14.48 -20.17 -13.41
C ASP A 300 15.16 -19.54 -12.18
N ASN A 301 14.40 -19.32 -11.09
CA ASN A 301 14.81 -18.64 -9.86
C ASN A 301 15.21 -17.16 -10.02
N SER A 302 15.01 -16.54 -11.19
CA SER A 302 15.15 -15.08 -11.31
C SER A 302 13.97 -14.38 -10.64
N THR A 303 14.18 -13.21 -10.03
CA THR A 303 13.06 -12.40 -9.53
C THR A 303 12.06 -12.13 -10.66
N ASN A 304 10.77 -12.32 -10.40
CA ASN A 304 9.70 -12.00 -11.32
C ASN A 304 9.43 -10.50 -11.33
N ARG A 305 10.28 -9.78 -12.06
CA ARG A 305 10.27 -8.31 -12.17
C ARG A 305 8.96 -7.74 -12.70
N ALA A 306 8.09 -8.55 -13.32
CA ALA A 306 6.80 -8.09 -13.83
C ALA A 306 5.86 -7.66 -12.69
N TRP A 307 5.85 -8.38 -11.56
CA TRP A 307 5.06 -8.02 -10.38
C TRP A 307 5.64 -6.82 -9.62
N PHE A 308 6.97 -6.69 -9.58
CA PHE A 308 7.64 -5.70 -8.73
C PHE A 308 8.08 -4.44 -9.47
N ALA A 309 7.33 -4.01 -10.50
CA ALA A 309 7.63 -2.78 -11.25
C ALA A 309 9.07 -2.71 -11.82
N GLY A 310 9.63 -3.85 -12.25
CA GLY A 310 10.98 -3.93 -12.78
C GLY A 310 12.07 -4.11 -11.71
N ILE A 311 11.71 -4.13 -10.43
CA ILE A 311 12.64 -4.29 -9.31
C ILE A 311 13.11 -5.76 -9.22
N ASN A 312 14.40 -5.96 -8.91
CA ASN A 312 14.96 -7.25 -8.53
C ASN A 312 15.13 -7.26 -7.01
N ILE A 313 14.42 -8.16 -6.31
CA ILE A 313 14.40 -8.18 -4.84
C ILE A 313 15.77 -8.59 -4.29
N ASP A 314 16.52 -9.41 -5.02
CA ASP A 314 17.84 -9.88 -4.57
C ASP A 314 18.92 -8.79 -4.57
N ASP A 315 18.67 -7.64 -5.22
CA ASP A 315 19.60 -6.51 -5.25
C ASP A 315 19.53 -5.64 -3.96
N PHE A 316 18.57 -5.89 -3.08
CA PHE A 316 18.36 -5.11 -1.86
C PHE A 316 19.20 -5.63 -0.68
N PRO A 317 19.59 -4.76 0.27
CA PRO A 317 20.31 -5.18 1.46
C PRO A 317 19.41 -6.01 2.39
N GLY A 318 20.03 -6.87 3.20
CA GLY A 318 19.33 -7.72 4.17
C GLY A 318 19.85 -9.16 4.15
N ALA A 319 20.06 -9.74 5.32
CA ALA A 319 20.57 -11.11 5.45
C ALA A 319 19.50 -12.13 5.02
N THR A 320 18.24 -11.83 5.29
CA THR A 320 17.08 -12.66 4.99
C THR A 320 16.33 -12.15 3.76
N LEU A 321 15.58 -13.04 3.10
CA LEU A 321 14.66 -12.65 2.03
C LEU A 321 13.61 -11.65 2.56
N GLY A 322 13.14 -11.83 3.79
CA GLY A 322 12.16 -10.93 4.40
C GLY A 322 12.64 -9.49 4.55
N GLU A 323 13.90 -9.29 4.95
CA GLU A 323 14.50 -7.95 5.01
C GLU A 323 14.61 -7.33 3.62
N ARG A 324 15.08 -8.09 2.62
CA ARG A 324 15.18 -7.61 1.22
C ARG A 324 13.83 -7.22 0.63
N ILE A 325 12.78 -7.99 0.94
CA ILE A 325 11.40 -7.68 0.56
C ILE A 325 10.96 -6.35 1.15
N ALA A 326 11.19 -6.12 2.46
CA ALA A 326 10.80 -4.88 3.11
C ALA A 326 11.51 -3.66 2.51
N GLU A 327 12.80 -3.79 2.20
CA GLU A 327 13.59 -2.75 1.53
C GLU A 327 13.07 -2.46 0.12
N ALA A 328 12.81 -3.51 -0.67
CA ALA A 328 12.26 -3.37 -2.01
C ALA A 328 10.88 -2.70 -1.98
N ALA A 329 9.98 -3.16 -1.10
CA ALA A 329 8.63 -2.59 -0.95
C ALA A 329 8.68 -1.11 -0.57
N LYS A 330 9.63 -0.69 0.28
CA LYS A 330 9.78 0.71 0.67
C LYS A 330 10.04 1.63 -0.52
N THR A 331 10.75 1.16 -1.55
CA THR A 331 11.04 1.98 -2.76
C THR A 331 9.82 2.31 -3.59
N THR A 332 8.72 1.54 -3.45
CA THR A 332 7.45 1.83 -4.11
C THR A 332 6.71 3.01 -3.47
N GLY A 333 7.13 3.42 -2.26
CA GLY A 333 6.43 4.39 -1.44
C GLY A 333 5.28 3.79 -0.61
N ALA A 334 5.12 2.47 -0.56
CA ALA A 334 4.09 1.81 0.24
C ALA A 334 4.14 2.20 1.73
N ASP A 335 2.96 2.32 2.35
CA ASP A 335 2.78 2.54 3.78
C ASP A 335 2.60 1.21 4.54
N VAL A 336 2.21 0.16 3.83
CA VAL A 336 1.93 -1.18 4.35
C VAL A 336 2.64 -2.24 3.51
N LEU A 337 3.25 -3.23 4.15
CA LEU A 337 3.67 -4.48 3.54
C LEU A 337 2.69 -5.59 3.91
N SER A 338 2.13 -6.28 2.92
CA SER A 338 1.12 -7.32 3.13
C SER A 338 1.59 -8.67 2.56
N PRO A 339 2.42 -9.40 3.31
CA PRO A 339 2.97 -10.70 2.89
C PRO A 339 1.99 -11.86 3.14
N SER A 340 2.15 -12.97 2.41
CA SER A 340 1.48 -14.21 2.81
C SER A 340 1.99 -14.69 4.18
N ALA A 341 1.15 -15.31 5.00
CA ALA A 341 1.55 -15.71 6.35
C ALA A 341 2.53 -16.89 6.31
N VAL A 342 2.21 -17.91 5.51
CA VAL A 342 2.95 -19.18 5.42
C VAL A 342 3.58 -19.33 4.04
N SER A 343 4.75 -19.96 3.98
CA SER A 343 5.41 -20.28 2.72
C SER A 343 4.73 -21.46 2.03
N LEU A 344 4.67 -21.45 0.70
CA LEU A 344 4.20 -22.59 -0.09
C LEU A 344 5.11 -23.82 0.04
N THR A 345 6.34 -23.66 0.53
CA THR A 345 7.26 -24.76 0.82
C THR A 345 7.03 -25.40 2.19
N SER A 346 6.15 -24.82 3.01
CA SER A 346 5.82 -25.34 4.34
C SER A 346 5.14 -26.70 4.23
N LYS A 347 5.70 -27.71 4.90
CA LYS A 347 5.12 -29.08 4.97
C LYS A 347 4.19 -29.24 6.17
N SER A 348 4.21 -28.28 7.08
CA SER A 348 3.31 -28.19 8.23
C SER A 348 2.50 -26.90 8.17
N VAL A 349 1.33 -26.93 8.79
CA VAL A 349 0.44 -25.78 8.98
C VAL A 349 0.38 -25.33 10.44
N ASP A 350 1.21 -25.94 11.29
CA ASP A 350 1.34 -25.64 12.72
C ASP A 350 2.76 -25.17 13.03
N PRO A 351 2.94 -23.94 13.55
CA PRO A 351 4.25 -23.42 13.95
C PRO A 351 5.03 -24.27 14.95
N ALA A 352 4.36 -25.14 15.71
CA ALA A 352 5.01 -26.00 16.70
C ALA A 352 5.56 -27.32 16.11
N LEU A 353 5.31 -27.61 14.84
CA LEU A 353 5.70 -28.87 14.20
C LEU A 353 6.85 -28.70 13.20
N ASP A 354 7.67 -29.74 13.09
CA ASP A 354 8.75 -29.81 12.11
C ASP A 354 8.26 -29.59 10.69
N GLY A 355 9.04 -28.84 9.91
CA GLY A 355 8.72 -28.52 8.52
C GLY A 355 7.72 -27.37 8.34
N TYR A 356 7.32 -26.69 9.41
CA TYR A 356 6.66 -25.38 9.29
C TYR A 356 7.65 -24.33 8.79
N VAL A 357 7.25 -23.59 7.76
CA VAL A 357 8.04 -22.50 7.17
C VAL A 357 7.15 -21.26 7.05
N PRO A 358 7.36 -20.24 7.90
CA PRO A 358 6.66 -18.98 7.75
C PRO A 358 7.16 -18.25 6.51
N PHE A 359 6.29 -17.51 5.84
CA PHE A 359 6.72 -16.56 4.80
C PHE A 359 6.88 -15.16 5.38
N THR A 360 5.90 -14.71 6.16
CA THR A 360 6.07 -13.55 7.02
C THR A 360 6.98 -13.93 8.17
N THR A 361 8.16 -13.33 8.30
CA THR A 361 9.07 -13.59 9.42
C THR A 361 9.14 -12.41 10.38
N LYS A 362 9.67 -12.66 11.59
CA LYS A 362 9.91 -11.61 12.58
C LYS A 362 10.88 -10.54 12.07
N GLU A 363 11.88 -10.95 11.30
CA GLU A 363 12.88 -10.08 10.67
C GLU A 363 12.24 -9.20 9.59
N MET A 364 11.35 -9.77 8.77
CA MET A 364 10.56 -9.01 7.79
C MET A 364 9.72 -7.92 8.48
N ILE A 365 9.01 -8.28 9.55
CA ILE A 365 8.19 -7.31 10.32
C ILE A 365 9.06 -6.21 10.92
N SER A 366 10.16 -6.60 11.59
CA SER A 366 11.07 -5.65 12.23
C SER A 366 11.69 -4.69 11.21
N ARG A 367 12.14 -5.19 10.06
CA ARG A 367 12.71 -4.34 9.00
C ARG A 367 11.67 -3.40 8.39
N ALA A 368 10.45 -3.88 8.14
CA ALA A 368 9.38 -3.03 7.64
C ALA A 368 9.05 -1.89 8.63
N HIS A 369 9.01 -2.19 9.93
CA HIS A 369 8.81 -1.17 10.98
C HIS A 369 9.95 -0.15 11.03
N GLU A 370 11.21 -0.57 10.92
CA GLU A 370 12.37 0.33 10.84
C GLU A 370 12.30 1.27 9.63
N LEU A 371 11.71 0.80 8.52
CA LEU A 371 11.47 1.58 7.31
C LEU A 371 10.18 2.43 7.38
N GLY A 372 9.47 2.38 8.50
CA GLY A 372 8.25 3.16 8.75
C GLY A 372 7.00 2.63 8.03
N MET A 373 6.99 1.35 7.65
CA MET A 373 5.80 0.66 7.13
C MET A 373 5.12 -0.15 8.23
N THR A 374 3.82 -0.41 8.09
CA THR A 374 3.10 -1.40 8.90
C THR A 374 3.05 -2.75 8.17
N VAL A 375 2.80 -3.86 8.89
CA VAL A 375 2.74 -5.20 8.31
C VAL A 375 1.41 -5.89 8.59
N ARG A 376 0.75 -6.36 7.53
CA ARG A 376 -0.59 -6.98 7.60
C ARG A 376 -0.63 -8.31 6.82
N PRO A 377 -0.24 -9.43 7.43
CA PRO A 377 -0.17 -10.71 6.73
C PRO A 377 -1.54 -11.30 6.35
N TRP A 378 -1.57 -12.08 5.29
CA TRP A 378 -2.76 -12.76 4.75
C TRP A 378 -2.46 -14.21 4.29
N THR A 379 -3.42 -15.08 4.05
CA THR A 379 -4.69 -15.15 4.78
C THR A 379 -4.47 -16.04 6.00
N VAL A 380 -4.79 -15.54 7.20
CA VAL A 380 -4.48 -16.21 8.47
C VAL A 380 -5.74 -16.80 9.08
N ASP A 381 -5.96 -18.10 8.88
CA ASP A 381 -7.18 -18.79 9.36
C ASP A 381 -6.92 -19.77 10.50
N ARG A 382 -5.67 -19.85 10.97
CA ARG A 382 -5.28 -20.69 12.10
C ARG A 382 -4.89 -19.84 13.29
N HIS A 383 -5.42 -20.23 14.45
CA HIS A 383 -5.24 -19.52 15.70
C HIS A 383 -3.76 -19.41 16.13
N ASN A 384 -3.00 -20.51 16.02
CA ASN A 384 -1.58 -20.55 16.36
C ASN A 384 -0.71 -19.67 15.44
N ILE A 385 -1.06 -19.56 14.15
CA ILE A 385 -0.37 -18.65 13.23
C ILE A 385 -0.71 -17.19 13.58
N ALA A 386 -1.99 -16.88 13.85
CA ALA A 386 -2.39 -15.55 14.30
C ALA A 386 -1.68 -15.15 15.60
N GLU A 387 -1.56 -16.06 16.56
CA GLU A 387 -0.85 -15.85 17.82
C GLU A 387 0.63 -15.54 17.60
N GLN A 388 1.32 -16.34 16.78
CA GLN A 388 2.71 -16.10 16.41
C GLN A 388 2.90 -14.72 15.76
N LEU A 389 2.03 -14.33 14.83
CA LEU A 389 2.11 -13.01 14.17
C LEU A 389 1.88 -11.86 15.16
N LEU A 390 0.99 -12.02 16.14
CA LEU A 390 0.81 -11.05 17.22
C LEU A 390 2.07 -10.93 18.09
N GLU A 391 2.72 -12.04 18.43
CA GLU A 391 3.98 -12.06 19.19
C GLU A 391 5.12 -11.39 18.41
N TRP A 392 5.12 -11.55 17.09
CA TRP A 392 6.06 -10.86 16.19
C TRP A 392 5.65 -9.43 15.86
N LYS A 393 4.58 -8.92 16.46
CA LYS A 393 4.09 -7.54 16.37
C LYS A 393 3.59 -7.14 14.98
N ALA A 394 2.96 -8.05 14.23
CA ALA A 394 2.18 -7.63 13.07
C ALA A 394 1.13 -6.58 13.47
N ASP A 395 0.87 -5.59 12.60
CA ASP A 395 -0.03 -4.46 12.89
C ASP A 395 -1.50 -4.79 12.57
N GLY A 396 -1.71 -5.81 11.74
CA GLY A 396 -3.01 -6.31 11.36
C GLY A 396 -2.95 -7.74 10.85
N ILE A 397 -4.11 -8.37 10.74
CA ILE A 397 -4.27 -9.73 10.23
C ILE A 397 -5.48 -9.76 9.29
N ILE A 398 -5.26 -10.29 8.09
CA ILE A 398 -6.30 -10.52 7.09
C ILE A 398 -6.73 -12.00 7.17
N SER A 399 -8.01 -12.26 7.43
CA SER A 399 -8.53 -13.62 7.68
C SER A 399 -9.89 -13.85 7.04
N ASP A 400 -10.12 -15.08 6.59
CA ASP A 400 -11.44 -15.55 6.14
C ASP A 400 -12.42 -15.69 7.32
N TYR A 401 -11.90 -15.88 8.53
CA TYR A 401 -12.66 -16.06 9.78
C TYR A 401 -12.33 -14.93 10.79
N PRO A 402 -12.68 -13.67 10.47
CA PRO A 402 -12.26 -12.51 11.26
C PRO A 402 -12.70 -12.57 12.72
N HIS A 403 -13.84 -13.22 13.03
CA HIS A 403 -14.28 -13.38 14.42
C HIS A 403 -13.29 -14.18 15.28
N LEU A 404 -12.60 -15.19 14.72
CA LEU A 404 -11.60 -15.99 15.44
C LEU A 404 -10.38 -15.14 15.79
N VAL A 405 -9.87 -14.39 14.80
CA VAL A 405 -8.74 -13.47 14.99
C VAL A 405 -9.11 -12.39 15.99
N ARG A 406 -10.29 -11.78 15.85
CA ARG A 406 -10.77 -10.73 16.77
C ARG A 406 -10.86 -11.23 18.21
N ASN A 407 -11.38 -12.43 18.43
CA ASN A 407 -11.47 -13.03 19.75
C ASN A 407 -10.08 -13.25 20.37
N LEU A 408 -9.13 -13.78 19.59
CA LEU A 408 -7.75 -13.92 20.03
C LEU A 408 -7.10 -12.58 20.37
N VAL A 409 -7.19 -11.59 19.48
CA VAL A 409 -6.66 -10.23 19.68
C VAL A 409 -7.20 -9.62 20.98
N GLN A 410 -8.51 -9.77 21.25
CA GLN A 410 -9.12 -9.32 22.49
C GLN A 410 -8.61 -10.09 23.72
N GLN A 411 -8.45 -11.41 23.63
CA GLN A 411 -7.90 -12.24 24.71
C GLN A 411 -6.45 -11.88 25.04
N LYS A 412 -5.66 -11.48 24.03
CA LYS A 412 -4.28 -11.01 24.18
C LYS A 412 -4.18 -9.56 24.67
N GLY A 413 -5.30 -8.90 24.98
CA GLY A 413 -5.34 -7.57 25.59
C GLY A 413 -5.26 -6.42 24.59
N PHE A 414 -5.31 -6.67 23.29
CA PHE A 414 -5.38 -5.61 22.28
C PHE A 414 -6.79 -5.01 22.23
N ARG A 415 -6.85 -3.72 21.87
CA ARG A 415 -8.13 -3.04 21.63
C ARG A 415 -8.70 -3.49 20.29
N VAL A 416 -9.99 -3.81 20.28
CA VAL A 416 -10.73 -4.25 19.09
C VAL A 416 -11.86 -3.28 18.76
N ALA A 417 -12.21 -3.18 17.48
CA ALA A 417 -13.29 -2.32 17.03
C ALA A 417 -14.64 -2.72 17.67
N PRO A 418 -15.52 -1.75 17.94
CA PRO A 418 -16.86 -2.02 18.44
C PRO A 418 -17.68 -2.73 17.34
N LYS A 419 -18.52 -3.67 17.74
CA LYS A 419 -19.42 -4.35 16.80
C LYS A 419 -20.56 -3.43 16.38
N ILE A 420 -20.93 -3.50 15.11
CA ILE A 420 -22.16 -2.89 14.61
C ILE A 420 -23.34 -3.81 14.97
N SER A 421 -24.50 -3.23 15.31
CA SER A 421 -25.69 -4.01 15.63
C SER A 421 -26.05 -4.97 14.48
N LYS A 422 -26.15 -6.27 14.78
CA LYS A 422 -26.54 -7.29 13.81
C LYS A 422 -27.87 -6.98 13.14
N SER A 423 -28.87 -6.50 13.88
CA SER A 423 -30.17 -6.15 13.30
C SER A 423 -30.05 -5.05 12.25
N LYS A 424 -29.25 -4.02 12.54
CA LYS A 424 -29.00 -2.91 11.62
C LYS A 424 -28.27 -3.36 10.35
N VAL A 425 -27.21 -4.16 10.51
CA VAL A 425 -26.45 -4.67 9.35
C VAL A 425 -27.36 -5.51 8.45
N LEU A 426 -28.16 -6.40 9.02
CA LEU A 426 -29.08 -7.24 8.25
C LEU A 426 -30.22 -6.45 7.59
N GLU A 427 -30.73 -5.40 8.24
CA GLU A 427 -31.70 -4.49 7.64
C GLU A 427 -31.11 -3.81 6.40
N CYS A 428 -29.89 -3.25 6.52
CA CYS A 428 -29.17 -2.66 5.40
C CYS A 428 -28.85 -3.67 4.30
N LEU A 429 -28.48 -4.89 4.64
CA LEU A 429 -28.22 -5.97 3.69
C LEU A 429 -29.48 -6.27 2.88
N ASN A 430 -30.61 -6.53 3.55
CA ASN A 430 -31.89 -6.82 2.91
C ASN A 430 -32.35 -5.67 2.00
N LYS A 431 -32.12 -4.42 2.40
CA LYS A 431 -32.41 -3.25 1.57
C LYS A 431 -31.59 -3.24 0.29
N HIS A 432 -30.31 -3.58 0.34
CA HIS A 432 -29.41 -3.51 -0.82
C HIS A 432 -29.51 -4.75 -1.72
N LEU A 433 -29.73 -5.95 -1.18
CA LEU A 433 -30.02 -7.14 -1.98
C LEU A 433 -31.26 -6.99 -2.85
N LYS A 434 -32.27 -6.23 -2.40
CA LYS A 434 -33.48 -5.92 -3.21
C LYS A 434 -33.22 -4.95 -4.36
N LYS A 435 -32.13 -4.18 -4.31
CA LYS A 435 -31.72 -3.24 -5.37
C LYS A 435 -30.88 -3.93 -6.45
N GLN A 436 -30.21 -5.02 -6.08
CA GLN A 436 -29.41 -5.83 -6.99
C GLN A 436 -30.30 -6.52 -8.01
#